data_AF-A0AAD2E7B2-F1
#
_entry.id   AF-A0AAD2E7B2-F1
#
_cell.length_a   1.000
_cell.length_b   1.000
_cell.length_c   1.000
_cell.angle_alpha   90.00
_cell.angle_beta   90.00
_cell.angle_gamma   90.00
#
_symmetry.space_group_name_H-M   'P 1'
#
loop_
_entity.id
_entity.type
_entity.pdbx_description
1 polymer ?
#
loop_
_entity_poly.entity_id
_entity_poly.type
_entity_poly.pdbx_seq_one_letter_code
_entity_poly.pdbx_strand_id
1 'polypeptide(L)'
;MQSESSEEVRSVAGATDTRGKHRISAELKRLEQETRFLEEELEQLDKMEKASAACKEMLTNVEAKPDPLLPLTNGPTNPTWDRWFEGPQDSSGCRCWIL
;
A
#
# COMPACT_ATOMS: atom_id res chain seq x y z
N MET A 1 67.24 -43.03 -9.94
CA MET A 1 67.20 -41.58 -10.20
C MET A 1 65.90 -41.07 -9.62
N GLN A 2 66.00 -40.25 -8.57
CA GLN A 2 64.91 -39.48 -7.99
C GLN A 2 64.78 -38.14 -8.72
N SER A 3 63.67 -37.45 -8.44
CA SER A 3 63.32 -36.06 -8.73
C SER A 3 62.62 -35.84 -10.09
N GLU A 4 61.52 -35.08 -10.22
CA GLU A 4 61.01 -34.00 -9.37
C GLU A 4 59.53 -33.71 -9.62
N SER A 5 58.93 -33.05 -8.62
CA SER A 5 57.57 -32.53 -8.47
C SER A 5 56.99 -31.76 -9.68
N SER A 6 55.69 -31.91 -9.89
CA SER A 6 54.82 -30.81 -10.37
C SER A 6 53.38 -31.08 -9.92
N GLU A 7 53.15 -30.96 -8.61
CA GLU A 7 51.85 -30.50 -8.10
C GLU A 7 51.73 -28.98 -8.33
N GLU A 8 50.51 -28.46 -8.45
CA GLU A 8 50.15 -27.09 -8.83
C GLU A 8 50.43 -26.79 -10.32
N VAL A 9 49.46 -26.59 -11.22
CA VAL A 9 48.43 -25.56 -11.20
C VAL A 9 47.36 -26.00 -12.20
N ARG A 10 46.21 -26.49 -11.76
CA ARG A 10 45.01 -26.51 -12.63
C ARG A 10 43.68 -26.47 -11.88
N SER A 11 43.71 -26.04 -10.62
CA SER A 11 42.53 -25.82 -9.79
C SER A 11 42.09 -24.34 -9.76
N VAL A 12 42.05 -23.65 -10.91
CA VAL A 12 41.52 -22.26 -10.98
C VAL A 12 40.67 -21.99 -12.25
N ALA A 13 40.42 -22.97 -13.12
CA ALA A 13 39.67 -22.73 -14.37
C ALA A 13 38.17 -23.10 -14.32
N GLY A 14 37.64 -23.53 -13.17
CA GLY A 14 36.27 -24.04 -13.02
C GLY A 14 35.31 -23.16 -12.21
N ALA A 15 35.74 -21.99 -11.74
CA ALA A 15 34.84 -21.00 -11.15
C ALA A 15 34.34 -20.06 -12.25
N THR A 16 33.71 -20.61 -13.29
CA THR A 16 32.94 -19.81 -14.24
C THR A 16 31.88 -19.04 -13.45
N ASP A 17 31.80 -17.73 -13.67
CA ASP A 17 30.94 -16.74 -12.99
C ASP A 17 29.44 -17.16 -12.90
N THR A 18 29.13 -18.09 -12.01
CA THR A 18 27.74 -18.52 -11.73
C THR A 18 26.99 -17.42 -10.97
N ARG A 19 27.70 -16.55 -10.25
CA ARG A 19 27.13 -15.41 -9.53
C ARG A 19 26.49 -14.41 -10.49
N GLY A 20 27.15 -14.07 -11.59
CA GLY A 20 26.59 -13.26 -12.66
C GLY A 20 25.33 -13.88 -13.26
N LYS A 21 25.36 -15.19 -13.55
CA LYS A 21 24.21 -15.93 -14.09
C LYS A 21 23.00 -15.91 -13.15
N HIS A 22 23.19 -16.14 -11.86
CA HIS A 22 22.10 -16.09 -10.88
C HIS A 22 21.51 -14.68 -10.75
N ARG A 23 22.34 -13.64 -10.75
CA ARG A 23 21.88 -12.25 -10.75
C ARG A 23 21.01 -11.94 -11.97
N ILE A 24 21.51 -12.26 -13.17
CA ILE A 24 20.77 -12.04 -14.42
C ILE A 24 19.45 -12.82 -14.41
N SER A 25 19.46 -14.07 -13.93
CA SER A 25 18.23 -14.88 -13.83
C SER A 25 17.21 -14.30 -12.86
N ALA A 26 17.67 -13.71 -11.74
CA ALA A 26 16.78 -13.08 -10.77
C ALA A 26 16.17 -11.78 -11.31
N GLU A 27 16.97 -10.96 -11.99
CA GLU A 27 16.50 -9.74 -12.66
C GLU A 27 15.48 -10.07 -13.76
N LEU A 28 15.73 -11.11 -14.57
CA LEU A 28 14.80 -11.57 -15.59
C LEU A 28 13.48 -12.04 -14.98
N LYS A 29 13.53 -12.87 -13.92
CA LYS A 29 12.31 -13.32 -13.23
C LYS A 29 11.52 -12.16 -12.64
N ARG A 30 12.20 -11.15 -12.09
CA ARG A 30 11.55 -9.95 -11.56
C ARG A 30 10.80 -9.20 -12.67
N LEU A 31 11.45 -8.98 -13.82
CA LEU A 31 10.83 -8.33 -14.98
C LEU A 31 9.66 -9.15 -15.53
N GLU A 32 9.79 -10.48 -15.60
CA GLU A 32 8.70 -11.37 -16.02
C GLU A 32 7.50 -11.30 -15.07
N GLN A 33 7.73 -11.14 -13.76
CA GLN A 33 6.66 -10.91 -12.78
C GLN A 33 6.01 -9.53 -12.99
N GLU A 34 6.79 -8.47 -13.19
CA GLU A 34 6.28 -7.13 -13.47
C GLU A 34 5.42 -7.11 -14.74
N THR A 35 5.87 -7.75 -15.82
CA THR A 35 5.08 -7.88 -17.06
C THR A 35 3.76 -8.57 -16.80
N ARG A 36 3.76 -9.70 -16.09
CA ARG A 36 2.52 -10.43 -15.78
C ARG A 36 1.55 -9.58 -14.96
N PHE A 37 2.03 -8.84 -13.96
CA PHE A 37 1.16 -7.95 -13.17
C PHE A 37 0.56 -6.84 -14.03
N LEU A 38 1.34 -6.24 -14.93
CA LEU A 38 0.83 -5.22 -15.84
C LEU A 38 -0.22 -5.78 -16.81
N GLU A 39 -0.03 -7.01 -17.31
CA GLU A 39 -1.02 -7.69 -18.15
C GLU A 39 -2.35 -7.93 -17.39
N GLU A 40 -2.26 -8.40 -16.14
CA GLU A 40 -3.42 -8.59 -15.26
C GLU A 40 -4.13 -7.26 -14.95
N GLU A 41 -3.39 -6.18 -14.68
CA GLU A 41 -3.94 -4.84 -14.45
C GLU A 41 -4.64 -4.28 -15.69
N LEU A 42 -4.07 -4.48 -16.87
CA LEU A 42 -4.69 -4.07 -18.14
C LEU A 42 -6.00 -4.82 -18.38
N GLU A 43 -6.05 -6.13 -18.10
CA GLU A 43 -7.29 -6.91 -18.21
C GLU A 43 -8.38 -6.40 -17.24
N GLN A 44 -7.99 -5.99 -16.03
CA GLN A 44 -8.92 -5.38 -15.08
C GLN A 44 -9.42 -4.02 -15.58
N LEU A 45 -8.53 -3.17 -16.08
CA LEU A 45 -8.88 -1.85 -16.63
C LEU A 45 -9.86 -1.94 -17.80
N ASP A 46 -9.73 -2.93 -18.67
CA ASP A 46 -10.66 -3.14 -19.80
C ASP A 46 -12.07 -3.52 -19.33
N LYS A 47 -12.18 -4.19 -18.17
CA LYS A 47 -13.45 -4.56 -17.54
C LYS A 47 -14.04 -3.45 -16.66
N MET A 48 -13.25 -2.42 -16.33
CA MET A 48 -13.71 -1.33 -15.47
C MET A 48 -14.69 -0.42 -16.20
N GLU A 49 -15.68 0.05 -15.46
CA GLU A 49 -16.62 1.04 -15.96
C GLU A 49 -15.99 2.43 -16.09
N LYS A 50 -16.68 3.31 -16.83
CA LYS A 50 -16.25 4.71 -16.96
C LYS A 50 -16.21 5.36 -15.59
N ALA A 51 -15.15 6.12 -15.31
CA ALA A 51 -15.05 6.91 -14.08
C ALA A 51 -16.27 7.83 -13.86
N SER A 52 -16.88 8.35 -14.93
CA SER A 52 -18.10 9.15 -14.85
C SER A 52 -19.32 8.40 -14.29
N ALA A 53 -19.40 7.08 -14.47
CA ALA A 53 -20.46 6.24 -13.93
C ALA A 53 -20.24 6.03 -12.43
N ALA A 54 -19.05 5.54 -12.06
CA ALA A 54 -18.63 5.36 -10.67
C ALA A 54 -18.78 6.66 -9.84
N CYS A 55 -18.37 7.81 -10.37
CA CYS A 55 -18.51 9.09 -9.68
C CYS A 55 -19.98 9.50 -9.47
N LYS A 56 -20.87 9.22 -10.42
CA LYS A 56 -22.31 9.50 -10.28
C LYS A 56 -22.96 8.59 -9.24
N GLU A 57 -22.59 7.31 -9.23
CA GLU A 57 -23.05 6.37 -8.21
C GLU A 57 -22.60 6.81 -6.82
N MET A 58 -21.32 7.14 -6.67
CA MET A 58 -20.76 7.65 -5.42
C MET A 58 -21.50 8.90 -4.94
N LEU A 59 -21.75 9.87 -5.83
CA LEU A 59 -22.49 11.07 -5.49
C LEU A 59 -23.92 10.74 -5.01
N THR A 60 -24.62 9.87 -5.73
CA THR A 60 -25.97 9.42 -5.37
C THR A 60 -25.97 8.76 -3.98
N ASN A 61 -24.97 7.94 -3.68
CA ASN A 61 -24.84 7.27 -2.39
C ASN A 61 -24.55 8.25 -1.24
N VAL A 62 -23.70 9.24 -1.47
CA VAL A 62 -23.38 10.29 -0.48
C VAL A 62 -24.59 11.18 -0.21
N GLU A 63 -25.39 11.50 -1.23
CA GLU A 63 -26.58 12.34 -1.09
C GLU A 63 -27.80 11.59 -0.51
N ALA A 64 -27.82 10.25 -0.57
CA ALA A 64 -28.97 9.46 -0.14
C ALA A 64 -29.29 9.59 1.36
N LYS A 65 -28.29 9.85 2.21
CA LYS A 65 -28.48 10.03 3.65
C LYS A 65 -27.67 11.21 4.18
N PRO A 66 -28.31 12.17 4.89
CA PRO A 66 -27.59 13.27 5.52
C PRO A 66 -26.62 12.77 6.60
N ASP A 67 -25.36 13.24 6.54
CA ASP A 67 -24.33 13.00 7.56
C ASP A 67 -24.46 13.97 8.75
N PRO A 68 -24.79 13.50 9.97
CA PRO A 68 -25.00 14.35 11.14
C PRO A 68 -23.78 15.21 11.55
N LEU A 69 -22.59 14.94 11.02
CA LEU A 69 -21.39 15.74 11.24
C LEU A 69 -21.23 16.91 10.26
N LEU A 70 -22.04 16.98 9.20
CA LEU A 70 -21.92 18.00 8.18
C LEU A 70 -22.94 19.14 8.41
N PRO A 71 -22.52 20.43 8.27
CA PRO A 71 -23.41 21.58 8.51
C PRO A 71 -24.67 21.64 7.64
N LEU A 72 -24.70 20.87 6.54
CA LEU A 72 -25.78 20.84 5.55
C LEU A 72 -26.93 19.90 5.93
N THR A 73 -26.80 19.13 7.01
CA THR A 73 -27.88 18.23 7.42
C THR A 73 -28.98 18.99 8.15
N ASN A 74 -30.07 19.24 7.43
CA ASN A 74 -31.34 19.65 8.02
C ASN A 74 -31.95 18.45 8.79
N GLY A 75 -31.37 18.14 9.94
CA GLY A 75 -31.89 17.20 10.91
C GLY A 75 -32.01 17.89 12.27
N PRO A 76 -32.93 17.43 13.15
CA PRO A 76 -32.97 17.95 14.50
C PRO A 76 -31.62 17.73 15.17
N THR A 77 -31.01 18.80 15.69
CA THR A 77 -29.80 18.72 16.53
C THR A 77 -30.05 17.67 17.60
N ASN A 78 -29.27 16.59 17.60
CA ASN A 78 -29.42 15.54 18.59
C ASN A 78 -28.66 15.97 19.86
N PRO A 79 -29.34 16.35 20.96
CA PRO A 79 -28.69 16.88 22.16
C PRO A 79 -27.80 15.85 22.86
N THR A 80 -27.85 14.57 22.49
CA THR A 80 -26.91 13.57 23.00
C THR A 80 -25.50 13.68 22.39
N TRP A 81 -25.34 14.43 21.29
CA TRP A 81 -24.06 14.66 20.62
C TRP A 81 -23.20 15.68 21.36
N ASP A 82 -23.82 16.57 22.13
CA ASP A 82 -23.12 17.57 22.96
C ASP A 82 -22.18 16.90 23.97
N ARG A 83 -22.50 15.66 24.41
CA ARG A 83 -21.61 14.82 25.24
C ARG A 83 -20.24 14.54 24.58
N TRP A 84 -20.20 14.43 23.25
CA TRP A 84 -19.01 14.04 22.50
C TRP A 84 -18.28 15.23 21.87
N PHE A 85 -19.02 16.29 21.49
CA PHE A 85 -18.47 17.42 20.73
C PHE A 85 -18.38 18.74 21.51
N GLU A 86 -19.21 18.97 22.55
CA GLU A 86 -19.20 20.23 23.31
C GLU A 86 -18.34 20.17 24.60
N GLY A 87 -17.68 19.04 24.84
CA GLY A 87 -16.84 18.85 26.03
C GLY A 87 -17.66 18.69 27.32
N PRO A 88 -17.00 18.54 28.48
CA PRO A 88 -17.69 18.34 29.75
C PRO A 88 -18.64 19.49 30.07
N GLN A 89 -19.95 19.21 30.11
CA GLN A 89 -21.02 20.16 30.47
C GLN A 89 -21.00 20.56 31.95
N ASP A 90 -20.17 19.89 32.75
CA ASP A 90 -20.06 20.13 34.18
C ASP A 90 -19.13 21.32 34.42
N SER A 91 -19.75 22.41 34.88
CA SER A 91 -19.19 23.73 35.21
C SER A 91 -18.17 23.75 36.35
N SER A 92 -17.31 22.75 36.45
CA SER A 92 -16.10 22.82 37.30
C SER A 92 -14.94 22.11 36.60
N GLY A 93 -14.39 22.77 35.56
CA GLY A 93 -13.10 22.39 35.02
C GLY A 93 -12.07 22.27 36.14
N CYS A 94 -11.33 21.16 36.18
CA CYS A 94 -10.22 20.97 37.10
C CYS A 94 -9.26 22.16 36.98
N ARG A 95 -9.05 22.90 38.07
CA ARG A 95 -8.03 23.96 38.18
C ARG A 95 -6.63 23.38 38.38
N CYS A 96 -6.32 22.25 37.74
CA CYS A 96 -5.00 21.68 37.80
C CYS A 96 -4.06 22.52 36.92
N TRP A 97 -3.18 23.28 37.56
CA TRP A 97 -2.04 23.90 36.89
C TRP A 97 -1.08 22.77 36.53
N ILE A 98 -0.84 22.58 35.24
CA ILE A 98 0.25 21.72 34.78
C ILE A 98 1.54 22.47 35.13
N LEU A 99 2.30 21.91 36.07
CA LEU A 99 3.66 22.34 36.42
C LEU A 99 4.66 21.87 35.37
#